data_AF-A0A8C2F0P1-F1
#
_entry.id   AF-A0A8C2F0P1-F1
#
_cell.length_a   1.000
_cell.length_b   1.000
_cell.length_c   1.000
_cell.angle_alpha   90.00
_cell.angle_beta   90.00
_cell.angle_gamma   90.00
#
_symmetry.space_group_name_H-M   'P 1'
#
loop_
_entity.id
_entity.type
_entity.pdbx_description
1 polymer ?
#
loop_
_entity_poly.entity_id
_entity_poly.type
_entity_poly.pdbx_seq_one_letter_code
_entity_poly.pdbx_strand_id
1 'polypeptide(L)'
;NTFVFAPIFHEERYNWEKTCWFRPCIPVLYFIPGTPAARADIAAQYTTVSRLDQGYIFYTIHSNDLKMKLWEPMLVSSPEHQQCWEQLSQAYISLLDITPTTLDCFSLLYPSYSLSGGRSVGLSGRSLLPALISEPSWVTVYASQSLHEVTMFYPMRSIHQGPYWLLHNMHYRMPFPIDQDFYMSPAFQDLLNRTQSGQPTGWFKTLNEYYSRERWELFDIQSDPTERRNLAGDPAYAPVLESLRDQLLKWQWQTEDPWVCEPDAVLETKLKPQCRLLYNGL
;
A
#
# COMPACT_ATOMS: atom_id res chain seq x y z
N ASN A 1 -21.64 -33.65 -2.35
CA ASN A 1 -20.78 -33.07 -3.39
C ASN A 1 -19.71 -32.23 -2.74
N THR A 2 -18.61 -32.87 -2.34
CA THR A 2 -17.46 -32.23 -1.71
C THR A 2 -16.41 -32.07 -2.80
N PHE A 3 -16.14 -30.84 -3.22
CA PHE A 3 -15.03 -30.56 -4.13
C PHE A 3 -13.75 -30.53 -3.32
N VAL A 4 -12.88 -31.51 -3.54
CA VAL A 4 -11.51 -31.53 -3.02
C VAL A 4 -10.65 -30.82 -4.05
N PHE A 5 -10.06 -29.68 -3.70
CA PHE A 5 -8.93 -29.12 -4.44
C PHE A 5 -7.68 -29.88 -4.00
N ALA A 6 -7.22 -30.81 -4.83
CA ALA A 6 -5.87 -31.34 -4.75
C ALA A 6 -4.99 -30.50 -5.68
N PRO A 7 -3.90 -29.87 -5.21
CA PRO A 7 -2.92 -29.30 -6.11
C PRO A 7 -2.16 -30.45 -6.78
N ILE A 8 -2.44 -30.69 -8.05
CA ILE A 8 -1.64 -31.60 -8.87
C ILE A 8 -0.39 -30.81 -9.29
N PHE A 9 0.65 -30.83 -8.47
CA PHE A 9 1.99 -30.44 -8.89
C PHE A 9 2.61 -31.61 -9.66
N HIS A 10 2.47 -31.60 -11.00
CA HIS A 10 3.30 -32.41 -11.88
C HIS A 10 4.44 -31.54 -12.42
N GLU A 11 5.67 -31.76 -11.93
CA GLU A 11 6.89 -31.07 -12.38
C GLU A 11 7.19 -31.24 -13.88
N GLU A 12 6.64 -32.27 -14.53
CA GLU A 12 6.97 -32.63 -15.91
C GLU A 12 6.13 -31.93 -17.00
N ARG A 13 5.17 -31.06 -16.65
CA ARG A 13 4.24 -30.45 -17.63
C ARG A 13 4.43 -28.96 -17.90
N TYR A 14 5.34 -28.27 -17.21
CA TYR A 14 5.67 -26.89 -17.51
C TYR A 14 7.09 -26.83 -18.08
N ASN A 15 7.19 -26.74 -19.40
CA ASN A 15 8.44 -26.48 -20.11
C ASN A 15 8.82 -25.01 -19.88
N TRP A 16 9.31 -24.69 -18.68
CA TRP A 16 9.71 -23.33 -18.34
C TRP A 16 11.03 -23.02 -19.04
N GLU A 17 11.03 -21.98 -19.87
CA GLU A 17 12.27 -21.47 -20.42
C GLU A 17 12.84 -20.42 -19.46
N LYS A 18 14.05 -20.68 -18.97
CA LYS A 18 14.75 -19.74 -18.08
C LYS A 18 15.18 -18.50 -18.85
N THR A 19 14.44 -17.41 -18.68
CA THR A 19 14.88 -16.09 -19.16
C THR A 19 15.85 -15.48 -18.15
N CYS A 20 17.14 -15.48 -18.47
CA CYS A 20 18.17 -14.82 -17.67
C CYS A 20 18.29 -13.35 -18.07
N TRP A 21 17.95 -12.43 -17.17
CA TRP A 21 18.15 -11.00 -17.38
C TRP A 21 19.59 -10.60 -17.04
N PHE A 22 20.33 -10.05 -18.01
CA PHE A 22 21.72 -9.61 -17.83
C PHE A 22 21.81 -8.29 -17.04
N ARG A 23 22.76 -8.25 -16.10
CA ARG A 23 22.95 -7.24 -15.04
C ARG A 23 23.04 -5.75 -15.46
N PRO A 24 23.50 -5.33 -16.65
CA PRO A 24 23.64 -3.90 -16.96
C PRO A 24 22.34 -3.20 -17.40
N CYS A 25 21.35 -3.94 -17.92
CA CYS A 25 20.23 -3.35 -18.68
C CYS A 25 18.90 -3.27 -17.92
N ILE A 26 18.87 -3.66 -16.64
CA ILE A 26 17.62 -3.65 -15.86
C ILE A 26 17.37 -2.24 -15.30
N PRO A 27 16.20 -1.64 -15.59
CA PRO A 27 15.85 -0.34 -15.02
C PRO A 27 15.77 -0.45 -13.50
N VAL A 28 16.50 0.41 -12.80
CA VAL A 28 16.44 0.51 -11.34
C VAL A 28 15.44 1.60 -10.99
N LEU A 29 14.38 1.22 -10.28
CA LEU A 29 13.38 2.16 -9.80
C LEU A 29 14.01 3.17 -8.83
N TYR A 30 13.51 4.40 -8.81
CA TYR A 30 14.12 5.50 -8.05
C TYR A 30 14.30 5.20 -6.55
N PHE A 31 13.44 4.35 -5.99
CA PHE A 31 13.44 4.00 -4.58
C PHE A 31 14.37 2.83 -4.22
N ILE A 32 15.03 2.22 -5.21
CA ILE A 32 15.99 1.14 -5.00
C ILE A 32 17.42 1.71 -5.09
N PRO A 33 18.33 1.38 -4.16
CA PRO A 33 19.72 1.84 -4.26
C PRO A 33 20.35 1.47 -5.60
N GLY A 34 21.06 2.41 -6.23
CA GLY A 34 21.71 2.22 -7.53
C GLY A 34 22.95 1.30 -7.52
N THR A 35 23.02 0.32 -6.63
CA THR A 35 24.22 -0.47 -6.34
C THR A 35 24.24 -1.83 -7.05
N PRO A 36 25.43 -2.47 -7.22
CA PRO A 36 25.51 -3.80 -7.83
C PRO A 36 24.72 -4.89 -7.09
N ALA A 37 24.65 -4.80 -5.75
CA ALA A 37 23.89 -5.75 -4.93
C ALA A 37 22.38 -5.65 -5.23
N ALA A 38 21.85 -4.42 -5.18
CA ALA A 38 20.44 -4.19 -5.49
C ALA A 38 20.07 -4.60 -6.93
N ARG A 39 20.94 -4.34 -7.92
CA ARG A 39 20.72 -4.78 -9.30
C ARG A 39 20.71 -6.31 -9.43
N ALA A 40 21.49 -7.03 -8.64
CA ALA A 40 21.49 -8.49 -8.63
C ALA A 40 20.17 -9.04 -8.05
N ASP A 41 19.66 -8.43 -6.98
CA ASP A 41 18.36 -8.79 -6.40
C ASP A 41 17.22 -8.54 -7.39
N ILE A 42 17.20 -7.39 -8.07
CA ILE A 42 16.20 -7.10 -9.11
C ILE A 42 16.32 -8.14 -10.25
N ALA A 43 17.52 -8.49 -10.69
CA ALA A 43 17.70 -9.49 -11.76
C ALA A 43 17.14 -10.88 -11.38
N ALA A 44 17.35 -11.29 -10.12
CA ALA A 44 16.78 -12.52 -9.59
C ALA A 44 15.24 -12.43 -9.55
N GLN A 45 14.70 -11.29 -9.12
CA GLN A 45 13.27 -11.05 -9.10
C GLN A 45 12.64 -11.10 -10.51
N TYR A 46 13.25 -10.47 -11.51
CA TYR A 46 12.76 -10.50 -12.89
C TYR A 46 12.70 -11.94 -13.45
N THR A 47 13.65 -12.78 -13.05
CA THR A 47 13.64 -14.20 -13.43
C THR A 47 12.44 -14.93 -12.79
N THR A 48 12.15 -14.64 -11.52
CA THR A 48 10.99 -15.19 -10.82
C THR A 48 9.67 -14.67 -11.39
N VAL A 49 9.56 -13.37 -11.69
CA VAL A 49 8.38 -12.78 -12.33
C VAL A 49 8.15 -13.38 -13.71
N SER A 50 9.21 -13.59 -14.51
CA SER A 50 9.09 -14.26 -15.81
C SER A 50 8.56 -15.70 -15.68
N ARG A 51 8.92 -16.42 -14.61
CA ARG A 51 8.34 -17.74 -14.32
C ARG A 51 6.87 -17.65 -13.93
N LEU A 52 6.47 -16.61 -13.18
CA LEU A 52 5.08 -16.39 -12.78
C LEU A 52 4.19 -15.94 -13.96
N ASP A 53 4.72 -15.14 -14.88
CA ASP A 53 4.03 -14.72 -16.11
C ASP A 53 3.69 -15.94 -16.99
N GLN A 54 4.63 -16.89 -17.11
CA GLN A 54 4.38 -18.19 -17.75
C GLN A 54 3.33 -19.05 -17.00
N GLY A 55 3.01 -18.72 -15.75
CA GLY A 55 1.98 -19.34 -14.91
C GLY A 55 0.75 -18.47 -14.64
N TYR A 56 0.62 -17.28 -15.26
CA TYR A 56 -0.47 -16.29 -15.08
C TYR A 56 -0.66 -15.72 -13.66
N ILE A 57 0.40 -15.23 -12.98
CA ILE A 57 0.25 -14.52 -11.69
C ILE A 57 1.18 -13.30 -11.58
N PHE A 58 0.65 -12.15 -11.16
CA PHE A 58 1.42 -10.91 -10.91
C PHE A 58 1.97 -10.84 -9.48
N TYR A 59 3.12 -10.18 -9.30
CA TYR A 59 3.75 -9.95 -7.99
C TYR A 59 4.12 -8.48 -7.80
N THR A 60 4.00 -7.98 -6.57
CA THR A 60 4.43 -6.65 -6.15
C THR A 60 5.76 -6.67 -5.42
N ILE A 61 6.62 -5.71 -5.74
CA ILE A 61 7.90 -5.52 -5.06
C ILE A 61 7.62 -5.14 -3.60
N HIS A 62 8.21 -5.87 -2.64
CA HIS A 62 8.27 -5.40 -1.26
C HIS A 62 9.15 -4.15 -1.23
N SER A 63 8.50 -3.00 -1.29
CA SER A 63 9.13 -1.69 -1.30
C SER A 63 9.00 -1.07 0.07
N ASN A 64 9.95 -0.25 0.47
CA ASN A 64 9.97 0.33 1.81
C ASN A 64 9.16 1.63 1.95
N ASP A 65 8.64 2.11 0.82
CA ASP A 65 7.77 3.28 0.75
C ASP A 65 6.30 2.86 0.73
N LEU A 66 5.47 3.46 1.57
CA LEU A 66 4.07 3.03 1.73
C LEU A 66 3.31 3.17 0.40
N LYS A 67 3.62 4.20 -0.40
CA LYS A 67 3.07 4.37 -1.75
C LYS A 67 3.37 3.15 -2.63
N MET A 68 4.61 2.69 -2.67
CA MET A 68 5.02 1.61 -3.57
C MET A 68 4.57 0.22 -3.08
N LYS A 69 4.25 0.05 -1.79
CA LYS A 69 3.58 -1.17 -1.27
C LYS A 69 2.08 -1.20 -1.60
N LEU A 70 1.50 -0.07 -1.96
CA LEU A 70 0.05 0.07 -2.14
C LEU A 70 -0.37 0.22 -3.61
N TRP A 71 0.60 0.44 -4.51
CA TRP A 71 0.36 0.54 -5.95
C TRP A 71 0.49 -0.84 -6.58
N GLU A 72 -0.67 -1.45 -6.83
CA GLU A 72 -0.77 -2.81 -7.36
C GLU A 72 -1.15 -2.78 -8.85
N PRO A 73 -0.54 -3.63 -9.70
CA PRO A 73 -1.05 -3.83 -11.04
C PRO A 73 -2.44 -4.46 -10.98
N MET A 74 -3.39 -3.93 -11.74
CA MET A 74 -4.75 -4.46 -11.78
C MET A 74 -5.26 -4.52 -13.21
N LEU A 75 -5.71 -5.72 -13.60
CA LEU A 75 -6.38 -5.99 -14.87
C LEU A 75 -7.78 -6.53 -14.56
N VAL A 76 -8.80 -5.92 -15.17
CA VAL A 76 -10.18 -6.39 -15.06
C VAL A 76 -10.64 -6.75 -16.47
N SER A 77 -10.92 -8.03 -16.70
CA SER A 77 -11.45 -8.52 -17.98
C SER A 77 -12.84 -9.10 -17.75
N SER A 78 -13.83 -8.50 -18.39
CA SER A 78 -15.20 -9.01 -18.44
C SER A 78 -15.53 -9.42 -19.87
N PRO A 79 -16.01 -10.66 -20.11
CA PRO A 79 -16.41 -11.12 -21.44
C PRO A 79 -17.65 -10.38 -21.97
N GLU A 80 -18.43 -9.76 -21.09
CA GLU A 80 -19.65 -9.01 -21.41
C GLU A 80 -19.36 -7.53 -21.72
N HIS A 81 -18.23 -6.99 -21.22
CA HIS A 81 -17.85 -5.58 -21.35
C HIS A 81 -16.54 -5.44 -22.14
N GLN A 82 -16.58 -5.84 -23.41
CA GLN A 82 -15.38 -5.85 -24.28
C GLN A 82 -14.98 -4.46 -24.80
N GLN A 83 -15.85 -3.46 -24.63
CA GLN A 83 -15.69 -2.11 -25.19
C GLN A 83 -14.47 -1.38 -24.62
N CYS A 84 -14.10 -1.71 -23.38
CA CYS A 84 -12.96 -1.13 -22.66
C CYS A 84 -11.76 -2.08 -22.57
N TRP A 85 -11.75 -3.19 -23.32
CA TRP A 85 -10.56 -4.03 -23.39
C TRP A 85 -9.38 -3.22 -23.96
N GLU A 86 -8.18 -3.48 -23.42
CA GLU A 86 -6.93 -2.80 -23.79
C GLU A 86 -6.92 -1.29 -23.51
N GLN A 87 -7.90 -0.76 -22.75
CA GLN A 87 -7.91 0.64 -22.32
C GLN A 87 -7.24 0.82 -20.96
N LEU A 88 -6.69 2.01 -20.73
CA LEU A 88 -6.14 2.42 -19.44
C LEU A 88 -7.13 3.34 -18.74
N SER A 89 -7.49 3.00 -17.50
CA SER A 89 -8.25 3.87 -16.61
C SER A 89 -7.32 4.70 -15.73
N GLN A 90 -7.72 5.93 -15.43
CA GLN A 90 -7.06 6.82 -14.46
C GLN A 90 -7.80 6.84 -13.12
N ALA A 91 -8.88 6.06 -13.01
CA ALA A 91 -9.68 5.97 -11.79
C ALA A 91 -8.89 5.38 -10.63
N TYR A 92 -9.07 5.97 -9.46
CA TYR A 92 -8.45 5.54 -8.22
C TYR A 92 -9.28 4.41 -7.64
N ILE A 93 -8.69 3.22 -7.59
CA ILE A 93 -9.33 1.98 -7.13
C ILE A 93 -8.54 1.34 -6.00
N SER A 94 -9.19 0.48 -5.22
CA SER A 94 -8.61 -0.24 -4.09
C SER A 94 -8.87 -1.74 -4.23
N LEU A 95 -8.01 -2.57 -3.64
CA LEU A 95 -8.31 -4.00 -3.49
C LEU A 95 -9.60 -4.24 -2.67
N LEU A 96 -10.04 -3.27 -1.88
CA LEU A 96 -11.35 -3.29 -1.20
C LEU A 96 -12.53 -3.30 -2.18
N ASP A 97 -12.31 -2.95 -3.44
CA ASP A 97 -13.32 -2.94 -4.50
C ASP A 97 -13.54 -4.34 -5.11
N ILE A 98 -12.65 -5.31 -4.88
CA ILE A 98 -12.77 -6.67 -5.43
C ILE A 98 -14.02 -7.38 -4.91
N THR A 99 -14.24 -7.38 -3.59
CA THR A 99 -15.42 -8.01 -2.97
C THR A 99 -16.73 -7.44 -3.50
N PRO A 100 -16.99 -6.10 -3.45
CA PRO A 100 -18.24 -5.55 -3.99
C PRO A 100 -18.37 -5.75 -5.51
N THR A 101 -17.28 -5.71 -6.28
CA THR A 101 -17.31 -6.05 -7.71
C THR A 101 -17.74 -7.50 -7.94
N THR A 102 -17.20 -8.43 -7.16
CA THR A 102 -17.50 -9.86 -7.29
C THR A 102 -18.97 -10.13 -6.93
N LEU A 103 -19.48 -9.51 -5.87
CA LEU A 103 -20.89 -9.60 -5.50
C LEU A 103 -21.80 -9.05 -6.61
N ASP A 104 -21.43 -7.92 -7.21
CA ASP A 104 -22.16 -7.29 -8.31
C ASP A 104 -22.18 -8.19 -9.57
N CYS A 105 -21.04 -8.80 -9.94
CA CYS A 105 -20.95 -9.78 -11.04
C CYS A 105 -21.98 -10.93 -10.88
N PHE A 106 -22.22 -11.38 -9.66
CA PHE A 106 -23.16 -12.46 -9.37
C PHE A 106 -24.55 -11.97 -8.94
N SER A 107 -24.82 -10.66 -9.00
CA SER A 107 -26.08 -10.06 -8.54
C SER A 107 -26.43 -10.42 -7.09
N LEU A 108 -25.41 -10.51 -6.22
CA LEU A 108 -25.54 -10.83 -4.81
C LEU A 108 -25.56 -9.56 -3.96
N LEU A 109 -26.47 -9.51 -3.00
CA LEU A 109 -26.52 -8.45 -2.01
C LEU A 109 -25.53 -8.73 -0.88
N TYR A 110 -24.82 -7.70 -0.41
CA TYR A 110 -24.04 -7.79 0.81
C TYR A 110 -24.99 -7.91 2.02
N PRO A 111 -24.86 -8.95 2.87
CA PRO A 111 -25.79 -9.17 3.96
C PRO A 111 -25.66 -8.10 5.04
N SER A 112 -26.77 -7.78 5.71
CA SER A 112 -26.75 -6.92 6.89
C SER A 112 -26.43 -7.75 8.13
N TYR A 113 -25.26 -7.52 8.73
CA TYR A 113 -24.86 -8.14 10.00
C TYR A 113 -23.96 -7.21 10.81
N SER A 114 -23.68 -7.58 12.06
CA SER A 114 -22.75 -6.89 12.97
C SER A 114 -21.77 -7.91 13.55
N LEU A 115 -20.49 -7.56 13.71
CA LEU A 115 -19.49 -8.46 14.30
C LEU A 115 -19.59 -8.55 15.83
N SER A 116 -19.76 -7.40 16.50
CA SER A 116 -19.65 -7.29 17.97
C SER A 116 -20.92 -6.72 18.62
N GLY A 117 -22.09 -6.88 17.97
CA GLY A 117 -23.34 -6.23 18.40
C GLY A 117 -23.32 -4.70 18.27
N GLY A 118 -22.31 -4.16 17.59
CA GLY A 118 -22.13 -2.74 17.29
C GLY A 118 -22.80 -2.32 15.99
N ARG A 119 -22.13 -1.47 15.19
CA ARG A 119 -22.66 -1.01 13.91
C ARG A 119 -22.78 -2.18 12.93
N SER A 120 -23.70 -2.04 11.97
CA SER A 120 -23.75 -2.97 10.85
C SER A 120 -22.49 -2.80 10.00
N VAL A 121 -21.88 -3.93 9.63
CA VAL A 121 -20.72 -3.97 8.74
C VAL A 121 -21.14 -3.51 7.35
N GLY A 122 -20.36 -2.59 6.78
CA GLY A 122 -20.51 -2.14 5.40
C GLY A 122 -19.19 -2.20 4.67
N LEU A 123 -19.25 -2.44 3.36
CA LEU A 123 -18.08 -2.35 2.48
C LEU A 123 -17.82 -0.88 2.16
N SER A 124 -16.58 -0.42 2.35
CA SER A 124 -16.14 0.92 1.95
C SER A 124 -15.70 1.01 0.48
N GLY A 125 -15.43 -0.14 -0.14
CA GLY A 125 -15.19 -0.26 -1.57
C GLY A 125 -16.48 -0.19 -2.40
N ARG A 126 -16.32 -0.24 -3.72
CA ARG A 126 -17.39 -0.15 -4.72
C ARG A 126 -17.19 -1.17 -5.84
N SER A 127 -18.25 -1.47 -6.58
CA SER A 127 -18.12 -2.28 -7.80
C SER A 127 -17.34 -1.52 -8.87
N LEU A 128 -16.43 -2.21 -9.54
CA LEU A 128 -15.65 -1.72 -10.67
C LEU A 128 -16.36 -1.96 -12.02
N LEU A 129 -17.47 -2.72 -12.05
CA LEU A 129 -18.20 -3.00 -13.30
C LEU A 129 -18.63 -1.72 -14.05
N PRO A 130 -19.10 -0.65 -13.39
CA PRO A 130 -19.43 0.60 -14.09
C PRO A 130 -18.23 1.22 -14.83
N ALA A 131 -17.00 1.01 -14.33
CA ALA A 131 -15.79 1.52 -14.96
C ALA A 131 -15.45 0.80 -16.28
N LEU A 132 -16.00 -0.40 -16.50
CA LEU A 132 -15.86 -1.14 -17.77
C LEU A 132 -16.79 -0.63 -18.88
N ILE A 133 -17.64 0.36 -18.57
CA ILE A 133 -18.58 0.97 -19.50
C ILE A 133 -18.20 2.43 -19.75
N SER A 134 -17.85 3.16 -18.69
CA SER A 134 -17.49 4.57 -18.76
C SER A 134 -16.47 4.93 -17.70
N GLU A 135 -15.47 5.73 -18.08
CA GLU A 135 -14.41 6.19 -17.16
C GLU A 135 -15.00 7.00 -15.99
N PRO A 136 -14.83 6.54 -14.74
CA PRO A 136 -15.38 7.23 -13.59
C PRO A 136 -14.41 8.31 -13.08
N SER A 137 -14.96 9.35 -12.44
CA SER A 137 -14.17 10.42 -11.80
C SER A 137 -13.72 10.04 -10.38
N TRP A 138 -13.34 8.79 -10.14
CA TRP A 138 -12.92 8.33 -8.81
C TRP A 138 -11.49 8.78 -8.54
N VAL A 139 -11.31 9.51 -7.45
CA VAL A 139 -10.04 10.18 -7.13
C VAL A 139 -9.63 9.99 -5.69
N THR A 140 -10.14 8.98 -4.96
CA THR A 140 -9.85 8.81 -3.54
C THR A 140 -9.74 7.36 -3.13
N VAL A 141 -8.62 6.99 -2.51
CA VAL A 141 -8.38 5.67 -1.90
C VAL A 141 -7.78 5.83 -0.51
N TYR A 142 -7.98 4.83 0.34
CA TYR A 142 -7.54 4.81 1.73
C TYR A 142 -6.69 3.57 1.98
N ALA A 143 -5.79 3.64 2.96
CA ALA A 143 -5.08 2.48 3.46
C ALA A 143 -4.92 2.52 4.99
N SER A 144 -4.80 1.33 5.58
CA SER A 144 -4.58 1.13 7.00
C SER A 144 -3.63 -0.04 7.22
N GLN A 145 -2.58 0.20 8.00
CA GLN A 145 -1.63 -0.82 8.45
C GLN A 145 -1.44 -0.66 9.95
N SER A 146 -1.39 -1.77 10.70
CA SER A 146 -1.12 -1.73 12.14
C SER A 146 0.18 -2.48 12.49
N LEU A 147 0.28 -3.73 12.07
CA LEU A 147 1.42 -4.62 12.29
C LEU A 147 1.91 -5.17 10.94
N HIS A 148 3.16 -5.63 10.92
CA HIS A 148 3.65 -6.53 9.88
C HIS A 148 4.01 -7.88 10.50
N GLU A 149 5.13 -7.98 11.20
CA GLU A 149 5.34 -9.00 12.24
C GLU A 149 4.69 -8.57 13.56
N VAL A 150 4.46 -9.52 14.47
CA VAL A 150 3.91 -9.21 15.81
C VAL A 150 4.80 -8.25 16.61
N THR A 151 6.11 -8.23 16.32
CA THR A 151 7.12 -7.34 16.92
C THR A 151 7.17 -5.95 16.27
N MET A 152 6.50 -5.75 15.13
CA MET A 152 6.59 -4.55 14.31
C MET A 152 5.33 -3.70 14.41
N PHE A 153 5.07 -3.13 15.59
CA PHE A 153 3.95 -2.25 15.81
C PHE A 153 4.29 -0.81 15.41
N TYR A 154 3.94 -0.45 14.16
CA TYR A 154 4.10 0.89 13.61
C TYR A 154 2.84 1.26 12.81
N PRO A 155 1.74 1.61 13.49
CA PRO A 155 0.47 1.85 12.82
C PRO A 155 0.50 3.10 11.94
N MET A 156 0.02 2.94 10.71
CA MET A 156 -0.06 3.97 9.70
C MET A 156 -1.47 4.03 9.10
N ARG A 157 -1.94 5.24 8.81
CA ARG A 157 -3.17 5.47 8.05
C ARG A 157 -2.86 6.41 6.89
N SER A 158 -3.46 6.17 5.74
CA SER A 158 -3.28 7.07 4.60
C SER A 158 -4.55 7.32 3.82
N ILE A 159 -4.59 8.48 3.18
CA ILE A 159 -5.55 8.85 2.15
C ILE A 159 -4.76 9.39 0.96
N HIS A 160 -5.13 8.91 -0.22
CA HIS A 160 -4.65 9.44 -1.48
C HIS A 160 -5.84 10.04 -2.21
N GLN A 161 -5.83 11.37 -2.41
CA GLN A 161 -6.88 12.08 -3.11
C GLN A 161 -6.33 13.04 -4.17
N GLY A 162 -6.71 12.80 -5.43
CA GLY A 162 -6.17 13.55 -6.56
C GLY A 162 -4.63 13.52 -6.52
N PRO A 163 -3.92 14.66 -6.61
CA PRO A 163 -2.46 14.68 -6.58
C PRO A 163 -1.88 14.51 -5.16
N TYR A 164 -2.72 14.47 -4.11
CA TYR A 164 -2.24 14.55 -2.74
C TYR A 164 -2.26 13.20 -2.04
N TRP A 165 -1.12 12.84 -1.47
CA TRP A 165 -0.95 11.66 -0.64
C TRP A 165 -0.64 12.09 0.80
N LEU A 166 -1.48 11.70 1.75
CA LEU A 166 -1.32 11.96 3.17
C LEU A 166 -1.08 10.67 3.95
N LEU A 167 -0.03 10.64 4.78
CA LEU A 167 0.22 9.60 5.78
C LEU A 167 0.10 10.17 7.19
N HIS A 168 -0.44 9.35 8.09
CA HIS A 168 -0.40 9.51 9.54
C HIS A 168 0.41 8.39 10.16
N ASN A 169 1.62 8.70 10.62
CA ASN A 169 2.48 7.79 11.36
C ASN A 169 2.15 7.94 12.86
N MET A 170 1.31 7.06 13.40
CA MET A 170 0.83 7.20 14.79
C MET A 170 1.97 7.02 15.80
N HIS A 171 2.97 6.18 15.49
CA HIS A 171 4.11 5.88 16.37
C HIS A 171 5.41 6.50 15.86
N TYR A 172 5.33 7.70 15.27
CA TYR A 172 6.45 8.39 14.60
C TYR A 172 7.70 8.66 15.47
N ARG A 173 7.54 8.72 16.80
CA ARG A 173 8.67 8.89 17.74
C ARG A 173 9.53 7.63 17.89
N MET A 174 9.04 6.48 17.43
CA MET A 174 9.79 5.22 17.37
C MET A 174 10.40 5.05 15.98
N PRO A 175 11.55 4.37 15.86
CA PRO A 175 12.12 4.07 14.54
C PRO A 175 11.19 3.13 13.76
N PHE A 176 11.06 3.38 12.44
CA PHE A 176 10.34 2.47 11.54
C PHE A 176 10.95 1.05 11.60
N PRO A 177 10.17 0.00 11.89
CA PRO A 177 10.71 -1.33 12.09
C PRO A 177 11.12 -2.00 10.76
N ILE A 178 12.05 -2.95 10.84
CA ILE A 178 12.52 -3.78 9.72
C ILE A 178 12.11 -5.23 9.99
N ASP A 179 11.50 -5.88 9.01
CA ASP A 179 11.17 -7.31 9.06
C ASP A 179 12.41 -8.17 8.84
N GLN A 180 12.40 -9.39 9.39
CA GLN A 180 13.56 -10.27 9.44
C GLN A 180 13.99 -10.73 8.04
N ASP A 181 13.02 -10.98 7.16
CA ASP A 181 13.27 -11.44 5.80
C ASP A 181 13.93 -10.32 4.96
N PHE A 182 13.39 -9.11 5.02
CA PHE A 182 13.97 -7.95 4.34
C PHE A 182 15.33 -7.55 4.91
N TYR A 183 15.52 -7.65 6.24
CA TYR A 183 16.83 -7.40 6.86
C TYR A 183 17.93 -8.24 6.21
N MET A 184 17.63 -9.50 5.91
CA MET A 184 18.58 -10.44 5.31
C MET A 184 18.80 -10.25 3.81
N SER A 185 18.03 -9.38 3.15
CA SER A 185 18.18 -9.14 1.70
C SER A 185 19.55 -8.56 1.34
N PRO A 186 20.19 -9.02 0.24
CA PRO A 186 21.48 -8.47 -0.20
C PRO A 186 21.46 -6.95 -0.43
N ALA A 187 20.37 -6.41 -0.98
CA ALA A 187 20.19 -4.98 -1.17
C ALA A 187 20.20 -4.20 0.16
N PHE A 188 19.49 -4.68 1.19
CA PHE A 188 19.45 -3.99 2.48
C PHE A 188 20.76 -4.14 3.26
N GLN A 189 21.41 -5.31 3.19
CA GLN A 189 22.74 -5.51 3.77
C GLN A 189 23.79 -4.58 3.14
N ASP A 190 23.78 -4.39 1.82
CA ASP A 190 24.66 -3.42 1.15
C ASP A 190 24.36 -1.98 1.59
N LEU A 191 23.08 -1.61 1.74
CA LEU A 191 22.67 -0.29 2.25
C LEU A 191 23.20 -0.05 3.68
N LEU A 192 23.04 -1.01 4.58
CA LEU A 192 23.54 -0.95 5.96
C LEU A 192 25.07 -0.80 6.00
N ASN A 193 25.78 -1.65 5.25
CA ASN A 193 27.25 -1.65 5.20
C ASN A 193 27.80 -0.33 4.66
N ARG A 194 27.20 0.22 3.59
CA ARG A 194 27.59 1.52 3.03
C ARG A 194 27.34 2.65 4.01
N THR A 195 26.19 2.64 4.67
CA THR A 195 25.85 3.66 5.68
C THR A 195 26.84 3.63 6.84
N GLN A 196 27.14 2.45 7.38
CA GLN A 196 28.09 2.28 8.49
C GLN A 196 29.51 2.72 8.12
N SER A 197 29.94 2.44 6.89
CA SER A 197 31.27 2.79 6.38
C SER A 197 31.38 4.23 5.84
N GLY A 198 30.30 5.02 5.90
CA GLY A 198 30.26 6.39 5.36
C GLY A 198 30.39 6.45 3.83
N GLN A 199 30.15 5.33 3.13
CA GLN A 199 30.19 5.26 1.68
C GLN A 199 28.87 5.76 1.07
N PRO A 200 28.90 6.30 -0.16
CA PRO A 200 27.68 6.63 -0.88
C PRO A 200 26.78 5.39 -1.02
N THR A 201 25.55 5.52 -0.54
CA THR A 201 24.53 4.45 -0.60
C THR A 201 23.93 4.31 -2.00
N GLY A 202 23.97 5.39 -2.81
CA GLY A 202 23.27 5.44 -4.09
C GLY A 202 21.75 5.35 -3.94
N TRP A 203 21.24 5.57 -2.72
CA TRP A 203 19.81 5.54 -2.41
C TRP A 203 19.24 6.95 -2.38
N PHE A 204 17.96 7.07 -2.72
CA PHE A 204 17.23 8.34 -2.64
C PHE A 204 16.84 8.72 -1.21
N LYS A 205 17.19 7.97 -0.18
CA LYS A 205 16.98 8.37 1.23
C LYS A 205 18.22 7.97 2.02
N THR A 206 18.32 8.48 3.23
CA THR A 206 19.24 7.98 4.27
C THR A 206 18.48 7.04 5.21
N LEU A 207 19.21 6.16 5.91
CA LEU A 207 18.58 5.32 6.94
C LEU A 207 17.96 6.17 8.06
N ASN A 208 18.53 7.33 8.37
CA ASN A 208 17.96 8.22 9.39
C ASN A 208 16.60 8.77 8.96
N GLU A 209 16.48 9.28 7.73
CA GLU A 209 15.18 9.72 7.17
C GLU A 209 14.18 8.56 7.07
N TYR A 210 14.67 7.35 6.82
CA TYR A 210 13.82 6.18 6.70
C TYR A 210 13.23 5.72 8.03
N TYR A 211 14.06 5.72 9.09
CA TYR A 211 13.66 5.31 10.43
C TYR A 211 12.90 6.40 11.17
N SER A 212 13.33 7.65 11.06
CA SER A 212 12.76 8.79 11.79
C SER A 212 11.82 9.56 10.86
N ARG A 213 10.54 9.17 10.86
CA ARG A 213 9.51 9.80 10.03
C ARG A 213 8.74 10.85 10.81
N GLU A 214 8.18 11.82 10.10
CA GLU A 214 7.30 12.81 10.69
C GLU A 214 5.93 12.21 11.01
N ARG A 215 5.21 12.80 11.97
CA ARG A 215 3.86 12.34 12.33
C ARG A 215 2.89 12.42 11.15
N TRP A 216 2.94 13.54 10.44
CA TRP A 216 2.14 13.80 9.26
C TRP A 216 3.06 14.01 8.08
N GLU A 217 2.83 13.26 7.02
CA GLU A 217 3.58 13.36 5.77
C GLU A 217 2.59 13.64 4.64
N LEU A 218 2.64 14.83 4.06
CA LEU A 218 1.79 15.24 2.94
C LEU A 218 2.67 15.45 1.72
N PHE A 219 2.33 14.79 0.62
CA PHE A 219 3.05 14.91 -0.64
C PHE A 219 2.10 15.29 -1.77
N ASP A 220 2.58 16.16 -2.66
CA ASP A 220 1.99 16.39 -3.97
C ASP A 220 2.74 15.49 -4.96
N ILE A 221 2.15 14.36 -5.32
CA ILE A 221 2.83 13.33 -6.11
C ILE A 221 2.99 13.71 -7.58
N GLN A 222 2.27 14.73 -8.05
CA GLN A 222 2.37 15.20 -9.42
C GLN A 222 3.62 16.06 -9.60
N SER A 223 3.88 16.94 -8.62
CA SER A 223 5.07 17.80 -8.61
C SER A 223 6.30 17.13 -7.99
N ASP A 224 6.10 16.20 -7.05
CA ASP A 224 7.15 15.41 -6.40
C ASP A 224 6.79 13.91 -6.41
N PRO A 225 7.02 13.21 -7.55
CA PRO A 225 6.76 11.78 -7.66
C PRO A 225 7.58 10.93 -6.67
N THR A 226 8.67 11.49 -6.14
CA THR A 226 9.64 10.82 -5.26
C THR A 226 9.40 11.05 -3.77
N GLU A 227 8.39 11.83 -3.39
CA GLU A 227 7.96 12.02 -2.00
C GLU A 227 9.11 12.50 -1.09
N ARG A 228 9.88 13.46 -1.58
CA ARG A 228 11.04 14.06 -0.92
C ARG A 228 10.67 15.28 -0.09
N ARG A 229 9.68 16.04 -0.53
CA ARG A 229 9.26 17.28 0.13
C ARG A 229 7.96 17.05 0.89
N ASN A 230 8.08 16.84 2.20
CA ASN A 230 6.92 16.83 3.08
C ASN A 230 6.31 18.25 3.17
N LEU A 231 5.05 18.38 2.77
CA LEU A 231 4.27 19.61 2.73
C LEU A 231 3.42 19.81 4.00
N ALA A 232 3.41 18.86 4.94
CA ALA A 232 2.53 18.92 6.11
C ALA A 232 2.83 20.13 7.03
N GLY A 233 4.08 20.60 7.04
CA GLY A 233 4.48 21.81 7.77
C GLY A 233 4.37 23.12 6.99
N ASP A 234 3.97 23.06 5.70
CA ASP A 234 3.89 24.25 4.85
C ASP A 234 2.52 24.95 5.03
N PRO A 235 2.46 26.20 5.52
CA PRO A 235 1.22 26.92 5.74
C PRO A 235 0.35 27.07 4.49
N ALA A 236 0.95 27.07 3.29
CA ALA A 236 0.20 27.14 2.04
C ALA A 236 -0.66 25.89 1.78
N TYR A 237 -0.29 24.75 2.36
CA TYR A 237 -0.98 23.47 2.20
C TYR A 237 -1.84 23.10 3.43
N ALA A 238 -1.92 23.95 4.45
CA ALA A 238 -2.72 23.69 5.65
C ALA A 238 -4.20 23.36 5.35
N PRO A 239 -4.91 24.05 4.42
CA PRO A 239 -6.29 23.69 4.07
C PRO A 239 -6.41 22.30 3.42
N VAL A 240 -5.42 21.90 2.62
CA VAL A 240 -5.37 20.55 2.00
C VAL A 240 -5.15 19.51 3.08
N LEU A 241 -4.18 19.74 3.98
CA LEU A 241 -3.89 18.84 5.09
C LEU A 241 -5.12 18.62 5.98
N GLU A 242 -5.82 19.69 6.38
CA GLU A 242 -7.03 19.60 7.22
C GLU A 242 -8.14 18.82 6.53
N SER A 243 -8.42 19.12 5.25
CA SER A 243 -9.43 18.41 4.47
C SER A 243 -9.15 16.90 4.36
N LEU A 244 -7.89 16.52 4.10
CA LEU A 244 -7.50 15.11 4.01
C LEU A 244 -7.53 14.42 5.37
N ARG A 245 -7.14 15.10 6.46
CA ARG A 245 -7.25 14.59 7.83
C ARG A 245 -8.69 14.30 8.20
N ASP A 246 -9.62 15.20 7.88
CA ASP A 246 -11.04 15.03 8.16
C ASP A 246 -11.64 13.86 7.38
N GLN A 247 -11.28 13.71 6.10
CA GLN A 247 -11.73 12.58 5.27
C GLN A 247 -11.16 11.24 5.78
N LEU A 248 -9.88 11.21 6.15
CA LEU A 248 -9.25 10.03 6.72
C LEU A 248 -9.91 9.64 8.05
N LEU A 249 -10.11 10.60 8.96
CA LEU A 249 -10.77 10.38 10.24
C LEU A 249 -12.21 9.88 10.06
N LYS A 250 -12.95 10.46 9.10
CA LYS A 250 -14.30 10.01 8.76
C LYS A 250 -14.30 8.56 8.29
N TRP A 251 -13.35 8.18 7.43
CA TRP A 251 -13.22 6.79 6.97
C TRP A 251 -12.89 5.85 8.13
N GLN A 252 -11.94 6.22 9.01
CA GLN A 252 -11.60 5.44 10.22
C GLN A 252 -12.83 5.19 11.11
N TRP A 253 -13.66 6.20 11.35
CA TRP A 253 -14.92 6.03 12.11
C TRP A 253 -15.96 5.19 11.37
N GLN A 254 -16.04 5.29 10.05
CA GLN A 254 -16.95 4.49 9.24
C GLN A 254 -16.59 3.01 9.28
N THR A 255 -15.30 2.68 9.33
CA THR A 255 -14.79 1.31 9.38
C THR A 255 -14.51 0.80 10.79
N GLU A 256 -14.97 1.50 11.83
CA GLU A 256 -14.77 1.15 13.25
C GLU A 256 -13.30 0.87 13.61
N ASP A 257 -12.37 1.71 13.12
CA ASP A 257 -10.94 1.59 13.38
C ASP A 257 -10.64 1.71 14.88
N PRO A 258 -10.08 0.67 15.55
CA PRO A 258 -9.82 0.73 16.97
C PRO A 258 -8.69 1.71 17.34
N TRP A 259 -7.88 2.14 16.38
CA TRP A 259 -6.80 3.14 16.57
C TRP A 259 -7.23 4.57 16.21
N VAL A 260 -8.54 4.83 16.01
CA VAL A 260 -9.06 6.14 15.54
C VAL A 260 -8.67 7.33 16.44
N CYS A 261 -8.44 7.10 17.73
CA CYS A 261 -8.04 8.14 18.67
C CYS A 261 -6.53 8.18 18.96
N GLU A 262 -5.76 7.18 18.52
CA GLU A 262 -4.31 7.18 18.74
C GLU A 262 -3.61 8.20 17.83
N PRO A 263 -2.45 8.74 18.27
CA PRO A 263 -1.76 8.49 19.53
C PRO A 263 -2.11 9.45 20.69
N ASP A 264 -2.91 10.49 20.44
CA ASP A 264 -3.11 11.59 21.41
C ASP A 264 -4.22 11.32 22.43
N ALA A 265 -5.08 10.35 22.14
CA ALA A 265 -6.33 10.15 22.85
C ALA A 265 -6.69 8.66 22.97
N VAL A 266 -7.59 8.38 23.92
CA VAL A 266 -8.19 7.06 24.13
C VAL A 266 -9.63 7.07 23.62
N LEU A 267 -10.05 5.96 23.01
CA LEU A 267 -11.42 5.77 22.54
C LEU A 267 -12.34 5.40 23.72
N GLU A 268 -13.29 6.28 24.05
CA GLU A 268 -14.36 6.05 25.03
C GLU A 268 -15.73 6.21 24.40
N THR A 269 -16.31 5.09 23.95
CA THR A 269 -17.55 5.07 23.14
C THR A 269 -18.78 5.62 23.87
N LYS A 270 -18.76 5.64 25.20
CA LYS A 270 -19.86 6.11 26.07
C LYS A 270 -19.84 7.62 26.32
N LEU A 271 -18.73 8.30 26.03
CA LEU A 271 -18.54 9.73 26.32
C LEU A 271 -18.58 10.56 25.04
N LYS A 272 -18.78 11.88 25.20
CA LYS A 272 -18.65 12.86 24.12
C LYS A 272 -17.68 13.99 24.53
N PRO A 273 -16.67 14.34 23.70
CA PRO A 273 -16.23 13.61 22.50
C PRO A 273 -15.74 12.19 22.85
N GLN A 274 -15.82 11.27 21.88
CA GLN A 274 -15.44 9.86 22.06
C GLN A 274 -13.92 9.70 22.19
N CYS A 275 -13.12 10.50 21.48
CA CYS A 275 -11.67 10.54 21.73
C CYS A 275 -11.37 11.44 22.94
N ARG A 276 -10.75 10.86 23.97
CA ARG A 276 -10.39 11.53 25.23
C ARG A 276 -8.89 11.79 25.26
N LEU A 277 -8.51 13.07 25.23
CA LEU A 277 -7.11 13.49 25.22
C LEU A 277 -6.32 12.94 26.41
N LEU A 278 -5.10 12.50 26.15
CA LEU A 278 -4.15 11.97 27.13
C LEU A 278 -3.24 13.04 27.73
N TYR A 279 -3.12 14.22 27.10
CA TYR A 279 -2.14 15.25 27.45
C TYR A 279 -0.70 14.71 27.50
N ASN A 280 -0.34 13.83 26.57
CA ASN A 280 0.92 13.09 26.51
C ASN A 280 2.05 13.84 25.77
N GLY A 281 1.89 15.14 25.54
CA GLY A 281 2.88 15.97 24.84
C GLY A 281 2.94 15.71 23.33
N LEU A 282 1.82 15.26 22.76
CA LEU A 282 1.56 15.13 21.32
C LEU A 282 0.42 16.06 20.88
#